data_AF-A0A847B979-F1
#
_entry.id   AF-A0A847B979-F1
#
_cell.length_a   1.000
_cell.length_b   1.000
_cell.length_c   1.000
_cell.angle_alpha   90.00
_cell.angle_beta   90.00
_cell.angle_gamma   90.00
#
_symmetry.space_group_name_H-M   'P 1'
#
loop_
_entity.id
_entity.type
_entity.pdbx_description
1 polymer ?
#
loop_
_entity_poly.entity_id
_entity_poly.type
_entity_poly.pdbx_seq_one_letter_code
_entity_poly.pdbx_strand_id
1 'polypeptide(L)' 'MKHEMSLEELANQQVGEPITLTMVMAVLAVAIAAIVAYKIFVSKKGTTTIPGGWKFTWN' A
#
# COMPACT_ATOMS: atom_id res chain seq x y z
N MET A 1 -7.26 20.36 -10.33
CA MET A 1 -7.03 21.62 -9.59
C MET A 1 -5.63 21.55 -9.01
N LYS A 2 -4.71 22.45 -9.38
CA LYS A 2 -3.39 22.53 -8.76
C LYS A 2 -3.57 23.12 -7.36
N HIS A 3 -3.11 22.42 -6.34
CA HIS A 3 -3.04 22.97 -5.00
C HIS A 3 -1.73 23.76 -4.91
N GLU A 4 -1.84 25.08 -4.78
CA GLU A 4 -0.70 25.96 -4.56
C GLU A 4 -0.41 26.03 -3.06
N MET A 5 0.83 25.75 -2.68
CA MET A 5 1.26 25.73 -1.28
C MET A 5 1.34 27.15 -0.73
N SER A 6 0.90 27.34 0.50
CA SER A 6 1.07 28.58 1.25
C SER A 6 2.55 28.82 1.61
N LEU A 7 2.91 30.08 1.90
CA LEU A 7 4.28 30.45 2.30
C LEU A 7 4.74 29.73 3.58
N GLU A 8 3.81 29.41 4.48
CA GLU A 8 4.08 28.67 5.72
C GLU A 8 4.40 27.19 5.44
N GLU A 9 3.69 26.57 4.50
CA GLU A 9 3.93 25.18 4.09
C GLU A 9 5.27 25.04 3.36
N LEU A 10 5.63 26.02 2.52
CA LEU A 10 6.92 26.06 1.84
C LEU A 10 8.08 26.26 2.82
N ALA A 11 7.89 27.05 3.88
CA ALA A 11 8.90 27.27 4.91
C ALA A 11 9.13 26.05 5.81
N ASN A 12 8.10 25.23 6.02
CA ASN A 12 8.17 24.02 6.85
C ASN A 12 8.62 22.76 6.08
N GLN A 13 8.67 22.81 4.76
CA GLN A 13 8.97 21.64 3.94
C GLN A 13 10.40 21.14 4.17
N GLN A 14 10.53 19.92 4.68
CA GLN A 14 11.83 19.26 4.84
C GLN A 14 12.13 18.37 3.63
N VAL A 15 13.37 18.45 3.12
CA VAL A 15 13.83 17.69 1.94
C VAL A 15 13.63 16.17 2.09
N GLY A 16 13.52 15.66 3.33
CA GLY A 16 13.34 14.23 3.63
C GLY A 16 11.89 13.71 3.62
N GLU A 17 10.87 14.56 3.55
CA GLU A 17 9.47 14.13 3.62
C GLU A 17 9.07 13.10 2.56
N PRO A 18 9.45 13.24 1.27
CA PRO A 18 9.10 12.25 0.26
C PRO A 18 9.76 10.88 0.52
N ILE A 19 10.97 10.87 1.08
CA ILE A 19 11.72 9.65 1.38
C ILE A 19 11.03 8.90 2.51
N THR A 20 10.67 9.60 3.59
CA THR A 20 9.96 9.03 4.73
C THR A 20 8.60 8.47 4.30
N LEU A 21 7.83 9.22 3.52
CA LEU A 21 6.53 8.75 3.01
C LEU A 21 6.70 7.49 2.14
N THR A 22 7.70 7.49 1.26
CA THR A 22 7.99 6.33 0.40
C THR A 22 8.38 5.11 1.22
N MET A 23 9.18 5.26 2.29
CA MET A 23 9.52 4.16 3.18
C MET A 23 8.29 3.54 3.86
N VAL A 24 7.38 4.37 4.38
CA VAL A 24 6.15 3.87 5.01
C VAL A 24 5.29 3.10 4.00
N MET A 25 5.14 3.64 2.79
CA MET A 25 4.39 2.99 1.72
C MET A 25 5.02 1.66 1.28
N ALA A 26 6.35 1.58 1.25
CA ALA A 26 7.08 0.36 0.92
C ALA A 26 6.84 -0.75 1.96
N VAL A 27 6.89 -0.42 3.26
CA VAL A 27 6.63 -1.39 4.33
C VAL A 27 5.19 -1.92 4.26
N LEU A 28 4.22 -1.05 4.00
CA LEU A 28 2.81 -1.44 3.81
C LEU A 28 2.65 -2.42 2.63
N ALA A 29 3.31 -2.13 1.50
CA ALA A 29 3.27 -3.02 0.33
C ALA A 29 3.84 -4.41 0.64
N VAL A 30 4.96 -4.48 1.37
CA VAL A 30 5.58 -5.75 1.79
C VAL A 30 4.64 -6.53 2.72
N ALA A 31 3.98 -5.86 3.68
CA ALA A 31 3.04 -6.51 4.59
C ALA A 31 1.85 -7.14 3.84
N ILE A 32 1.28 -6.43 2.86
CA ILE A 32 0.19 -6.95 2.02
C ILE A 32 0.69 -8.15 1.21
N ALA A 33 1.87 -8.05 0.59
CA ALA A 33 2.45 -9.13 -0.20
C ALA A 33 2.68 -10.40 0.65
N ALA A 34 3.14 -10.25 1.89
CA ALA A 34 3.31 -11.37 2.83
C ALA A 34 1.97 -12.05 3.16
N ILE A 35 0.91 -11.29 3.40
CA ILE A 35 -0.43 -11.83 3.66
C ILE A 35 -0.97 -12.58 2.43
N VAL A 36 -0.80 -12.01 1.24
CA VAL A 36 -1.23 -12.64 -0.02
C VAL A 36 -0.48 -13.95 -0.26
N ALA A 37 0.85 -13.94 -0.09
CA ALA A 37 1.67 -15.14 -0.22
C ALA A 37 1.27 -16.21 0.80
N TYR A 38 1.06 -15.84 2.07
CA TYR A 38 0.58 -16.79 3.10
C TYR A 38 -0.76 -17.40 2.72
N LYS A 39 -1.72 -16.58 2.25
CA LYS A 39 -3.00 -17.11 1.78
C LYS A 39 -2.78 -18.12 0.66
N ILE A 40 -2.08 -17.75 -0.41
CA ILE A 40 -1.90 -18.63 -1.58
C ILE A 40 -1.20 -19.94 -1.24
N PHE A 41 -0.11 -19.90 -0.46
CA PHE A 41 0.78 -21.05 -0.31
C PHE A 41 0.54 -21.88 0.96
N VAL A 42 -0.09 -21.32 2.00
CA VAL A 42 -0.25 -22.00 3.29
C VAL A 42 -1.71 -22.27 3.64
N SER A 43 -2.66 -21.47 3.15
CA SER A 43 -4.08 -21.72 3.44
C SER A 43 -4.58 -22.90 2.62
N LYS A 44 -5.02 -23.96 3.34
CA LYS A 44 -5.59 -25.17 2.73
C LYS A 44 -6.87 -24.90 1.94
N LYS A 45 -7.57 -23.82 2.27
CA LYS A 45 -8.81 -23.36 1.66
C LYS A 45 -8.82 -21.84 1.72
N GLY A 46 -9.19 -21.17 0.64
CA GLY A 46 -9.14 -19.70 0.61
C GLY A 46 -10.08 -19.13 -0.44
N THR A 47 -10.75 -18.03 -0.07
CA THR A 47 -11.51 -17.19 -0.99
C THR A 47 -10.90 -15.79 -0.95
N THR A 48 -10.51 -15.28 -2.12
CA THR A 48 -9.96 -13.93 -2.27
C THR A 48 -10.77 -13.18 -3.32
N THR A 49 -11.24 -12.00 -2.95
CA THR A 49 -11.93 -11.08 -3.87
C THR A 49 -10.87 -10.12 -4.40
N ILE A 50 -10.57 -10.22 -5.69
CA ILE A 50 -9.64 -9.32 -6.36
C ILE A 50 -10.45 -8.08 -6.81
N PRO A 51 -9.89 -6.85 -6.72
CA PRO A 51 -10.54 -5.66 -7.27
C PRO A 51 -10.95 -5.88 -8.73
N GLY A 52 -12.17 -5.49 -9.10
CA GLY A 52 -12.76 -5.78 -10.41
C GLY A 52 -13.81 -6.90 -10.43
N GLY A 53 -14.22 -7.42 -9.27
CA GLY A 53 -15.35 -8.35 -9.14
C GLY A 53 -14.99 -9.83 -9.33
N TRP A 54 -13.72 -10.14 -9.55
CA TRP A 54 -13.24 -11.52 -9.71
C TRP A 54 -13.05 -12.18 -8.34
N LYS A 55 -13.69 -13.33 -8.16
CA LYS A 55 -13.56 -14.15 -6.94
C LYS A 55 -12.74 -15.39 -7.27
N PHE A 56 -11.62 -15.56 -6.58
CA PHE A 56 -10.77 -16.73 -6.70
C PHE A 56 -10.91 -17.61 -5.45
N THR A 57 -11.26 -18.88 -5.65
CA THR A 57 -11.48 -19.86 -4.58
C THR A 57 -10.69 -21.14 -4.86
N TRP A 58 -9.99 -21.67 -3.86
CA TRP A 58 -9.35 -22.99 -3.92
C TRP A 58 -9.64 -23.81 -2.65
N ASN A 59 -9.73 -25.14 -2.81
CA ASN A 59 -10.14 -26.13 -1.79
C ASN A 59 -8.99 -27.05 -1.37
#